data_AF-W6MSB3-F1
#
_entry.id   AF-W6MSB3-F1
#
_cell.length_a   1.000
_cell.length_b   1.000
_cell.length_c   1.000
_cell.angle_alpha   90.00
_cell.angle_beta   90.00
_cell.angle_gamma   90.00
#
_symmetry.space_group_name_H-M   'P 1'
#
loop_
_entity.id
_entity.type
_entity.pdbx_description
1 polymer ?
#
loop_
_entity_poly.entity_id
_entity_poly.type
_entity_poly.pdbx_seq_one_letter_code
_entity_poly.pdbx_strand_id
1 'polypeptide(L)'
;MLAFKNLQLSKQCAMQMSRQFSASALISQKLPTLTEEQSGLPKEIVSGAPPSLSSDRVVRIWKESKSATQSGKHNTRNWKLDWEVLGKGNRWENDMMGYQGSADYMQGTIMAFDTKEGAIRFATGQGWDYYVQEPRQRKFKKKDYSINFLHSTGPLKHIRTK
;
A
#
# COMPACT_ATOMS: atom_id res chain seq x y z
N MET A 1 -6.00 85.64 -39.38
CA MET A 1 -4.53 85.58 -39.52
C MET A 1 -3.99 84.50 -38.58
N LEU A 2 -3.33 83.49 -39.15
CA LEU A 2 -2.11 82.80 -38.65
C LEU A 2 -2.17 82.17 -37.23
N ALA A 3 -1.73 80.95 -36.95
CA ALA A 3 -1.03 79.92 -37.71
C ALA A 3 -1.00 78.61 -36.90
N PHE A 4 -0.93 77.49 -37.63
CA PHE A 4 -0.15 76.26 -37.39
C PHE A 4 0.51 75.99 -36.02
N LYS A 5 0.26 74.77 -35.50
CA LYS A 5 1.23 73.70 -35.13
C LYS A 5 0.44 72.63 -34.33
N ASN A 6 0.15 71.43 -34.82
CA ASN A 6 0.96 70.27 -35.21
C ASN A 6 1.71 69.58 -34.04
N LEU A 7 1.46 68.26 -33.87
CA LEU A 7 2.19 67.23 -33.09
C LEU A 7 2.09 67.31 -31.54
N GLN A 8 1.88 66.24 -30.73
CA GLN A 8 2.03 64.79 -30.90
C GLN A 8 1.02 63.97 -30.05
N LEU A 9 0.73 62.76 -30.52
CA LEU A 9 0.22 61.63 -29.74
C LEU A 9 1.07 61.39 -28.48
N SER A 10 0.41 61.23 -27.34
CA SER A 10 0.88 60.28 -26.32
C SER A 10 -0.27 59.36 -25.91
N LYS A 11 0.08 58.08 -25.81
CA LYS A 11 -0.83 56.94 -25.75
C LYS A 11 -1.51 56.85 -24.38
N GLN A 12 -2.84 56.85 -24.46
CA GLN A 12 -3.72 55.80 -23.94
C GLN A 12 -3.81 55.55 -22.43
N CYS A 13 -5.05 55.76 -21.98
CA CYS A 13 -5.89 54.82 -21.21
C CYS A 13 -5.48 54.51 -19.77
N ALA A 14 -6.08 55.25 -18.84
CA ALA A 14 -6.40 54.75 -17.51
C ALA A 14 -7.74 55.34 -17.05
N MET A 15 -8.85 54.84 -17.61
CA MET A 15 -10.17 55.02 -17.00
C MET A 15 -10.33 53.94 -15.92
N GLN A 16 -10.13 54.35 -14.67
CA GLN A 16 -10.66 53.61 -13.53
C GLN A 16 -12.18 53.74 -13.53
N MET A 17 -12.87 52.73 -14.05
CA MET A 17 -14.27 52.50 -13.73
C MET A 17 -14.35 51.64 -12.48
N SER A 18 -14.67 52.27 -11.36
CA SER A 18 -15.24 51.62 -10.19
C SER A 18 -16.61 51.04 -10.59
N ARG A 19 -16.64 49.73 -10.84
CA ARG A 19 -17.88 48.96 -10.74
C ARG A 19 -17.84 48.18 -9.44
N GLN A 20 -18.54 48.72 -8.44
CA GLN A 20 -19.00 47.93 -7.32
C GLN A 20 -19.98 46.89 -7.86
N PHE A 21 -19.60 45.61 -7.79
CA PHE A 21 -20.55 44.52 -7.83
C PHE A 21 -20.80 44.07 -6.39
N SER A 22 -22.09 44.07 -6.02
CA SER A 22 -22.66 43.59 -4.77
C SER A 22 -21.93 42.36 -4.24
N ALA A 23 -21.39 42.44 -3.02
CA ALA A 23 -20.96 41.27 -2.27
C ALA A 23 -22.21 40.49 -1.82
N SER A 24 -22.74 39.62 -2.68
CA SER A 24 -23.52 38.49 -2.20
C SER A 24 -22.54 37.53 -1.53
N ALA A 25 -22.69 37.34 -0.22
CA ALA A 25 -22.01 36.29 0.51
C ALA A 25 -22.48 34.94 -0.06
N LEU A 26 -21.80 34.45 -1.09
CA LEU A 26 -21.83 33.04 -1.43
C LEU A 26 -21.03 32.35 -0.34
N ILE A 27 -21.77 31.81 0.61
CA ILE A 27 -21.34 30.75 1.51
C ILE A 27 -20.60 29.73 0.64
N SER A 28 -19.27 29.79 0.66
CA SER A 28 -18.44 28.76 0.05
C SER A 28 -18.58 27.54 0.95
N GLN A 29 -19.64 26.77 0.73
CA GLN A 29 -19.69 25.40 1.17
C GLN A 29 -18.52 24.73 0.47
N LYS A 30 -17.48 24.47 1.27
CA LYS A 30 -16.31 23.73 0.86
C LYS A 30 -16.83 22.39 0.33
N LEU A 31 -16.79 22.23 -0.99
CA LEU A 31 -17.24 21.04 -1.69
C LEU A 31 -16.43 19.84 -1.13
N PRO A 32 -17.07 18.77 -0.64
CA PRO A 32 -16.36 17.60 -0.16
C PRO A 32 -15.79 16.81 -1.35
N THR A 33 -14.56 17.15 -1.68
CA THR A 33 -13.64 16.52 -2.62
C THR A 33 -13.17 15.09 -2.31
N LEU A 34 -13.98 14.06 -2.59
CA LEU A 34 -13.67 12.62 -2.53
C LEU A 34 -13.73 11.96 -1.14
N THR A 35 -14.92 11.94 -0.58
CA THR A 35 -15.45 10.68 -0.03
C THR A 35 -15.48 9.63 -1.15
N GLU A 36 -14.57 8.63 -1.14
CA GLU A 36 -14.86 7.34 -1.79
C GLU A 36 -15.87 6.59 -0.91
N GLU A 37 -17.10 7.12 -0.85
CA GLU A 37 -18.24 6.44 -0.25
C GLU A 37 -18.75 5.40 -1.26
N GLN A 38 -18.54 4.14 -0.90
CA GLN A 38 -19.45 3.01 -1.11
C GLN A 38 -20.36 3.07 -2.34
N SER A 39 -19.88 2.61 -3.49
CA SER A 39 -20.76 2.35 -4.63
C SER A 39 -20.28 1.17 -5.48
N GLY A 40 -20.23 0.00 -4.86
CA GLY A 40 -20.23 -1.26 -5.58
C GLY A 40 -21.03 -2.22 -4.74
N LEU A 41 -22.00 -2.91 -5.36
CA LEU A 41 -22.61 -4.10 -4.77
C LEU A 41 -21.49 -4.92 -4.10
N PRO A 42 -21.69 -5.48 -2.89
CA PRO A 42 -20.68 -6.33 -2.27
C PRO A 42 -20.27 -7.37 -3.31
N LYS A 43 -18.99 -7.34 -3.71
CA LYS A 43 -18.52 -8.14 -4.85
C LYS A 43 -18.70 -9.63 -4.58
N GLU A 44 -18.78 -9.97 -3.29
CA GLU A 44 -19.27 -11.23 -2.77
C GLU A 44 -20.51 -11.76 -3.50
N ILE A 45 -21.57 -10.95 -3.64
CA ILE A 45 -22.84 -11.36 -4.27
C ILE A 45 -22.66 -11.73 -5.74
N VAL A 46 -21.76 -11.04 -6.45
CA VAL A 46 -21.50 -11.25 -7.88
C VAL A 46 -20.46 -12.34 -8.13
N SER A 47 -19.57 -12.59 -7.17
CA SER A 47 -18.42 -13.47 -7.32
C SER A 47 -18.77 -14.94 -7.58
N GLY A 48 -19.95 -15.39 -7.14
CA GLY A 48 -20.33 -16.81 -7.17
C GLY A 48 -19.51 -17.69 -6.22
N ALA A 49 -18.71 -17.09 -5.33
CA ALA A 49 -17.98 -17.82 -4.30
C ALA A 49 -18.94 -18.40 -3.25
N PRO A 50 -18.62 -19.56 -2.65
CA PRO A 50 -19.44 -20.11 -1.58
C PRO A 50 -19.43 -19.18 -0.36
N PRO A 51 -20.57 -19.01 0.34
CA PRO A 51 -20.70 -18.09 1.47
C PRO A 51 -19.85 -18.48 2.68
N SER A 52 -19.44 -19.75 2.77
CA SER A 52 -18.51 -20.24 3.79
C SER A 52 -17.16 -19.51 3.76
N LEU A 53 -16.77 -18.95 2.62
CA LEU A 53 -15.50 -18.24 2.51
C LEU A 53 -15.52 -16.88 3.21
N SER A 54 -16.67 -16.20 3.22
CA SER A 54 -16.82 -14.91 3.90
C SER A 54 -17.04 -15.06 5.39
N SER A 55 -17.78 -16.09 5.81
CA SER A 55 -18.18 -16.27 7.21
C SER A 55 -17.16 -17.03 8.06
N ASP A 56 -16.55 -18.09 7.51
CA ASP A 56 -15.78 -19.05 8.33
C ASP A 56 -14.27 -18.84 8.27
N ARG A 57 -13.79 -18.01 7.33
CA ARG A 57 -12.36 -17.90 7.02
C ARG A 57 -11.82 -16.50 7.23
N VAL A 58 -10.63 -16.47 7.81
CA VAL A 58 -9.87 -15.26 7.98
C VAL A 58 -8.69 -15.24 7.00
N VAL A 59 -8.44 -14.06 6.47
CA VAL A 59 -7.41 -13.78 5.49
C VAL A 59 -6.22 -13.09 6.15
N ARG A 60 -5.01 -13.55 5.81
CA ARG A 60 -3.75 -12.94 6.20
C ARG A 60 -3.20 -12.06 5.10
N ILE A 61 -3.07 -10.76 5.37
CA ILE A 61 -2.36 -9.83 4.50
C ILE A 61 -0.97 -9.58 5.07
N TRP A 62 0.07 -9.97 4.33
CA TRP A 62 1.44 -9.93 4.84
C TRP A 62 2.45 -9.66 3.72
N LYS A 63 3.69 -9.35 4.12
CA LYS A 63 4.84 -9.25 3.22
C LYS A 63 5.78 -10.40 3.50
N GLU A 64 6.22 -11.07 2.44
CA GLU A 64 7.09 -12.23 2.59
C GLU A 64 8.35 -11.88 3.37
N SER A 65 8.65 -12.68 4.40
CA SER A 65 9.87 -12.51 5.17
C SER A 65 11.06 -12.91 4.30
N LYS A 66 12.18 -12.19 4.43
CA LYS A 66 13.40 -12.59 3.73
C LYS A 66 13.86 -13.96 4.24
N SER A 67 13.97 -14.94 3.34
CA SER A 67 14.58 -16.24 3.64
C SER A 67 15.96 -16.08 4.28
N ALA A 68 16.24 -16.86 5.32
CA ALA A 68 17.53 -16.88 5.98
C ALA A 68 18.63 -17.55 5.14
N THR A 69 18.25 -18.51 4.28
CA THR A 69 19.19 -19.26 3.44
C THR A 69 19.73 -18.43 2.28
N GLN A 70 18.94 -17.45 1.80
CA GLN A 70 19.28 -16.65 0.63
C GLN A 70 19.49 -15.18 0.95
N SER A 71 20.37 -14.53 0.19
CA SER A 71 20.63 -13.10 0.35
C SER A 71 19.68 -12.19 -0.46
N GLY A 72 18.93 -12.75 -1.42
CA GLY A 72 17.98 -12.03 -2.26
C GLY A 72 16.84 -11.35 -1.49
N LYS A 73 16.24 -10.32 -2.10
CA LYS A 73 15.11 -9.54 -1.55
C LYS A 73 13.97 -9.33 -2.56
N HIS A 74 13.93 -10.12 -3.64
CA HIS A 74 12.95 -9.90 -4.70
C HIS A 74 11.52 -10.22 -4.21
N ASN A 75 11.34 -11.37 -3.56
CA ASN A 75 10.03 -11.84 -3.10
C ASN A 75 9.40 -10.96 -2.00
N THR A 76 10.21 -10.18 -1.27
CA THR A 76 9.72 -9.36 -0.14
C THR A 76 9.05 -8.05 -0.59
N ARG A 77 9.01 -7.77 -1.90
CA ARG A 77 8.50 -6.51 -2.46
C ARG A 77 6.97 -6.45 -2.45
N ASN A 78 6.33 -7.55 -2.83
CA ASN A 78 4.89 -7.63 -3.02
C ASN A 78 4.19 -7.97 -1.71
N TRP A 79 2.99 -7.43 -1.53
CA TRP A 79 2.05 -7.86 -0.51
C TRP A 79 1.39 -9.16 -0.97
N LYS A 80 1.21 -10.07 -0.04
CA LYS A 80 0.55 -11.34 -0.28
C LYS A 80 -0.70 -11.44 0.58
N LEU A 81 -1.73 -11.98 -0.02
CA LEU A 81 -2.97 -12.35 0.64
C LEU A 81 -3.06 -13.87 0.58
N ASP A 82 -3.18 -14.46 1.75
CA ASP A 82 -3.20 -15.90 1.97
C ASP A 82 -4.31 -16.25 2.95
N TRP A 83 -4.87 -17.46 2.85
CA TRP A 83 -5.95 -17.90 3.73
C TRP A 83 -5.37 -18.56 4.98
N GLU A 84 -6.07 -18.40 6.10
CA GLU A 84 -5.75 -19.19 7.28
C GLU A 84 -6.06 -20.67 7.04
N VAL A 85 -5.22 -21.53 7.61
CA VAL A 85 -5.34 -22.97 7.51
C VAL A 85 -6.54 -23.45 8.33
N LEU A 86 -7.46 -24.16 7.70
CA LEU A 86 -8.54 -24.84 8.43
C LEU A 86 -7.99 -25.95 9.32
N GLY A 87 -8.41 -25.98 10.58
CA GLY A 87 -8.05 -27.05 11.52
C GLY A 87 -8.55 -28.44 11.08
N LYS A 88 -9.70 -28.50 10.39
CA LYS A 88 -10.26 -29.72 9.81
C LYS A 88 -10.22 -29.65 8.29
N GLY A 89 -9.58 -30.62 7.65
CA GLY A 89 -9.59 -30.78 6.19
C GLY A 89 -8.45 -30.12 5.43
N ASN A 90 -7.47 -29.50 6.10
CA ASN A 90 -6.28 -28.97 5.40
C ASN A 90 -5.45 -30.11 4.80
N ARG A 91 -4.99 -31.07 5.62
CA ARG A 91 -4.21 -32.22 5.16
C ARG A 91 -4.57 -33.49 5.90
N TRP A 92 -4.63 -34.60 5.18
CA TRP A 92 -4.69 -35.95 5.72
C TRP A 92 -3.90 -36.91 4.83
N GLU A 93 -3.51 -38.04 5.40
CA GLU A 93 -2.82 -39.11 4.66
C GLU A 93 -3.84 -40.00 3.94
N ASN A 94 -3.59 -40.29 2.67
CA ASN A 94 -4.37 -41.26 1.91
C ASN A 94 -3.96 -42.69 2.28
N ASP A 95 -4.93 -43.53 2.66
CA ASP A 95 -4.74 -44.93 3.06
C ASP A 95 -4.02 -45.79 2.00
N MET A 96 -4.24 -45.51 0.72
CA MET A 96 -3.66 -46.33 -0.36
C MET A 96 -2.20 -46.02 -0.66
N MET A 97 -1.86 -44.76 -0.97
CA MET A 97 -0.52 -44.35 -1.44
C MET A 97 0.25 -43.49 -0.43
N GLY A 98 -0.37 -43.05 0.66
CA GLY A 98 0.25 -42.13 1.63
C GLY A 98 0.39 -40.68 1.15
N TYR A 99 -0.18 -40.32 0.00
CA TYR A 99 -0.18 -38.93 -0.46
C TYR A 99 -1.03 -38.02 0.43
N GLN A 100 -0.65 -36.76 0.49
CA GLN A 100 -1.34 -35.74 1.28
C GLN A 100 -2.61 -35.31 0.52
N GLY A 101 -3.77 -35.77 0.99
CA GLY A 101 -5.08 -35.30 0.54
C GLY A 101 -5.45 -33.96 1.18
N SER A 102 -6.35 -33.21 0.56
CA SER A 102 -6.91 -31.97 1.11
C SER A 102 -8.36 -31.76 0.64
N ALA A 103 -9.18 -31.17 1.50
CA ALA A 103 -10.57 -30.77 1.23
C ALA A 103 -10.67 -29.25 1.08
N ASP A 104 -9.59 -28.52 1.36
CA ASP A 104 -9.56 -27.08 1.28
C ASP A 104 -9.35 -26.64 -0.18
N TYR A 105 -10.31 -25.90 -0.72
CA TYR A 105 -10.26 -25.38 -2.08
C TYR A 105 -9.36 -24.13 -2.23
N MET A 106 -9.03 -23.42 -1.14
CA MET A 106 -8.20 -22.20 -1.19
C MET A 106 -6.73 -22.42 -0.79
N GLN A 107 -6.35 -23.63 -0.36
CA GLN A 107 -5.01 -23.91 0.17
C GLN A 107 -3.85 -23.59 -0.80
N GLY A 108 -4.11 -23.60 -2.11
CA GLY A 108 -3.12 -23.37 -3.16
C GLY A 108 -3.14 -21.96 -3.72
N THR A 109 -4.08 -21.14 -3.28
CA THR A 109 -4.28 -19.80 -3.82
C THR A 109 -3.48 -18.81 -2.99
N ILE A 110 -2.66 -18.00 -3.64
CA ILE A 110 -1.96 -16.86 -3.02
C ILE A 110 -2.07 -15.70 -3.99
N MET A 111 -2.64 -14.59 -3.53
CA MET A 111 -2.76 -13.39 -4.36
C MET A 111 -1.65 -12.41 -4.02
N ALA A 112 -1.05 -11.82 -5.06
CA ALA A 112 0.00 -10.82 -4.92
C ALA A 112 -0.55 -9.42 -5.27
N PHE A 113 -0.21 -8.44 -4.45
CA PHE A 113 -0.60 -7.04 -4.57
C PHE A 113 0.62 -6.13 -4.45
N ASP A 114 0.57 -4.97 -5.08
CA ASP A 114 1.65 -3.98 -4.99
C ASP A 114 1.60 -3.18 -3.68
N THR A 115 0.39 -2.85 -3.21
CA THR A 115 0.14 -2.01 -2.04
C THR A 115 -0.66 -2.74 -0.96
N LYS A 116 -0.44 -2.34 0.30
CA LYS A 116 -1.20 -2.83 1.47
C LYS A 116 -2.68 -2.49 1.32
N GLU A 117 -2.96 -1.24 0.94
CA GLU A 117 -4.30 -0.72 0.76
C GLU A 117 -5.05 -1.43 -0.37
N GLY A 118 -4.36 -1.80 -1.46
CA GLY A 118 -4.95 -2.59 -2.54
C GLY A 118 -5.44 -3.96 -2.06
N ALA A 119 -4.64 -4.64 -1.24
CA ALA A 119 -5.04 -5.92 -0.63
C ALA A 119 -6.22 -5.75 0.34
N ILE A 120 -6.22 -4.70 1.17
CA ILE A 120 -7.30 -4.40 2.11
C ILE A 120 -8.61 -4.09 1.38
N ARG A 121 -8.55 -3.24 0.34
CA ARG A 121 -9.72 -2.90 -0.49
C ARG A 121 -10.30 -4.15 -1.17
N PHE A 122 -9.43 -5.06 -1.61
CA PHE A 122 -9.87 -6.33 -2.20
C PHE A 122 -10.59 -7.22 -1.18
N ALA A 123 -9.99 -7.45 0.00
CA ALA A 123 -10.59 -8.27 1.05
C ALA A 123 -11.93 -7.67 1.53
N THR A 124 -11.97 -6.35 1.78
CA THR A 124 -13.20 -5.64 2.20
C THR A 124 -14.27 -5.71 1.12
N GLY A 125 -13.91 -5.57 -0.16
CA GLY A 125 -14.87 -5.64 -1.27
C GLY A 125 -15.51 -7.02 -1.44
N GLN A 126 -14.83 -8.09 -1.01
CA GLN A 126 -15.35 -9.46 -1.02
C GLN A 126 -16.01 -9.87 0.30
N GLY A 127 -16.00 -9.00 1.32
CA GLY A 127 -16.58 -9.31 2.63
C GLY A 127 -15.77 -10.28 3.48
N TRP A 128 -14.44 -10.37 3.28
CA TRP A 128 -13.59 -11.30 4.05
C TRP A 128 -13.00 -10.63 5.27
N ASP A 129 -13.05 -11.33 6.41
CA ASP A 129 -12.31 -10.94 7.60
C ASP A 129 -10.81 -11.03 7.34
N TYR A 130 -10.07 -9.98 7.69
CA TYR A 130 -8.64 -9.93 7.46
C TYR A 130 -7.87 -9.42 8.67
N TYR A 131 -6.63 -9.88 8.82
CA TYR A 131 -5.64 -9.26 9.68
C TYR A 131 -4.37 -8.93 8.89
N VAL A 132 -3.76 -7.79 9.25
CA VAL A 132 -2.55 -7.31 8.59
C VAL A 132 -1.35 -7.59 9.47
N GLN A 133 -0.37 -8.32 8.94
CA GLN A 133 0.95 -8.46 9.54
C GLN A 133 1.92 -7.46 8.93
N GLU A 134 2.45 -6.56 9.77
CA GLU A 134 3.41 -5.56 9.31
C GLU A 134 4.79 -6.18 9.03
N PRO A 135 5.46 -5.78 7.94
CA PRO A 135 6.77 -6.31 7.60
C PRO A 135 7.83 -5.86 8.60
N ARG A 136 8.55 -6.82 9.18
CA ARG A 136 9.71 -6.54 10.02
C ARG A 136 10.92 -6.11 9.19
N GLN A 137 11.13 -4.81 9.09
CA GLN A 137 12.29 -4.25 8.39
C GLN A 137 13.59 -4.41 9.20
N ARG A 138 14.71 -4.60 8.49
CA ARG A 138 16.04 -4.66 9.11
C ARG A 138 16.50 -3.24 9.43
N LYS A 139 16.90 -3.01 10.69
CA LYS A 139 17.52 -1.76 11.12
C LYS A 139 18.84 -1.56 10.36
N PHE A 140 19.01 -0.39 9.74
CA PHE A 140 20.27 -0.02 9.10
C PHE A 140 21.35 0.18 10.17
N LYS A 141 22.51 -0.43 9.97
CA LYS A 141 23.70 -0.24 10.81
C LYS A 141 24.85 0.13 9.88
N LYS A 142 25.57 1.21 10.21
CA LYS A 142 26.78 1.59 9.49
C LYS A 142 27.81 0.47 9.64
N LYS A 143 28.38 0.03 8.51
CA LYS A 143 29.43 -1.00 8.48
C LYS A 143 30.69 -0.36 7.92
N ASP A 144 31.65 -0.09 8.80
CA ASP A 144 32.96 0.46 8.43
C ASP A 144 34.02 -0.65 8.52
N TYR A 145 34.72 -0.93 7.42
CA TYR A 145 35.75 -1.97 7.38
C TYR A 145 36.96 -1.65 8.28
N SER A 146 37.25 -0.37 8.51
CA SER A 146 38.33 0.10 9.39
C SER A 146 38.14 -0.34 10.84
N ILE A 147 36.89 -0.55 11.29
CA ILE A 147 36.57 -1.01 12.65
C ILE A 147 37.24 -2.36 12.96
N ASN A 148 37.49 -3.18 11.94
CA ASN A 148 38.14 -4.48 12.09
C ASN A 148 39.57 -4.35 12.67
N PHE A 149 40.26 -3.23 12.41
CA PHE A 149 41.68 -3.01 12.75
C PHE A 149 41.92 -1.91 13.80
N LEU A 150 40.91 -1.54 14.57
CA LEU A 150 41.07 -0.54 15.63
C LEU A 150 42.09 -1.02 16.68
N HIS A 151 42.99 -0.12 17.07
CA HIS A 151 43.93 -0.36 18.15
C HIS A 151 43.19 -0.48 19.49
N SER A 152 43.50 -1.52 20.26
CA SER A 152 43.01 -1.67 21.63
C SER A 152 44.13 -1.30 22.59
N THR A 153 43.87 -0.35 23.49
CA THR A 153 44.83 0.08 24.51
C THR A 153 45.00 -0.94 25.64
N GLY A 154 44.06 -1.88 25.79
CA GLY A 154 44.07 -2.93 26.79
C GLY A 154 44.18 -4.33 26.18
N PRO A 155 43.94 -5.39 26.97
CA PRO A 155 43.92 -6.75 26.46
C PRO A 155 42.79 -6.94 25.43
N LEU A 156 43.10 -7.65 24.35
CA LEU A 156 42.18 -7.90 23.23
C LEU A 156 40.97 -8.72 23.69
N LYS A 157 39.75 -8.26 23.37
CA LYS A 157 38.49 -8.97 23.71
C LYS A 157 38.30 -10.29 22.96
N HIS A 158 38.68 -10.31 21.69
CA HIS A 158 38.66 -11.49 20.83
C HIS A 158 39.66 -11.28 19.70
N ILE A 159 40.23 -12.37 19.19
CA ILE A 159 41.07 -12.34 17.99
C ILE A 159 40.13 -12.34 16.79
N ARG A 160 40.23 -11.30 15.94
CA ARG A 160 39.41 -11.19 14.73
C ARG A 160 40.06 -11.96 13.59
N THR A 161 39.36 -12.95 13.07
CA THR A 161 39.67 -13.61 11.80
C THR A 161 38.92 -12.94 10.64
N LYS A 162 39.32 -13.25 9.41
CA LYS A 162 38.64 -12.77 8.20
C LYS A 162 37.37 -13.55 7.90
#